data_AF-A0A937F8G3-F1
#
_entry.id   AF-A0A937F8G3-F1
#
_cell.length_a   1.000
_cell.length_b   1.000
_cell.length_c   1.000
_cell.angle_alpha   90.00
_cell.angle_beta   90.00
_cell.angle_gamma   90.00
#
_symmetry.space_group_name_H-M   'P 1'
#
loop_
_entity.id
_entity.type
_entity.pdbx_description
1 polymer ?
#
loop_
_entity_poly.entity_id
_entity_poly.type
_entity_poly.pdbx_seq_one_letter_code
_entity_poly.pdbx_strand_id
1 'polypeptide(L)'
;MRTRNNLILSALFFGALASCQEPEPLKQTDQQIVKGEDQLSITIPQALLDYRAAHPKNARTSGISDEEEIKIMMNETLFKEGKLKVEEVKLYKYVDRYDSVNTLDSQFESTISSRWVPGDTRRNWNGDGDLDDIDWSSFTPFSSANGTIDAEPIYAAMFDKWENDGYCTTVAIDEMPYTLDMGNPSQIIDVGLPNYGPYTDISVVGYLPASIFESVLGSENTLGVTFSFVFQDENGTATSTTRGKTDKAFSEIWFNDGYRWSKGGTSNSIDIESVVLHEFGHALNLGHFGILQAKYENGVRELVYQPVNTMNALYIGEKRSFLGENDKGNYCEAWGSWPWN
;
A
#
# COMPACT_ATOMS: atom_id res chain seq x y z
N MET A 1 -27.67 1.99 82.48
CA MET A 1 -26.47 2.58 83.14
C MET A 1 -25.26 1.78 82.69
N ARG A 2 -24.24 2.47 82.14
CA ARG A 2 -22.77 2.19 82.17
C ARG A 2 -22.28 0.72 82.13
N THR A 3 -21.26 0.27 81.38
CA THR A 3 -20.25 0.85 80.47
C THR A 3 -19.43 -0.31 79.88
N ARG A 4 -19.06 -0.17 78.60
CA ARG A 4 -17.84 -0.60 77.86
C ARG A 4 -16.80 -1.53 78.54
N ASN A 5 -16.30 -2.51 77.77
CA ASN A 5 -14.91 -2.47 77.27
C ASN A 5 -14.71 -3.34 76.02
N ASN A 6 -14.11 -2.72 75.01
CA ASN A 6 -13.73 -3.27 73.71
C ASN A 6 -12.33 -3.90 73.79
N LEU A 7 -12.12 -5.01 73.08
CA LEU A 7 -10.79 -5.41 72.61
C LEU A 7 -10.80 -5.33 71.08
N ILE A 8 -9.89 -4.53 70.55
CA ILE A 8 -9.66 -4.28 69.12
C ILE A 8 -8.55 -5.23 68.67
N LEU A 9 -8.79 -6.03 67.63
CA LEU A 9 -7.76 -6.75 66.90
C LEU A 9 -7.55 -6.06 65.55
N SER A 10 -6.40 -5.40 65.41
CA SER A 10 -5.97 -4.73 64.18
C SER A 10 -5.39 -5.75 63.20
N ALA A 11 -5.96 -5.85 62.00
CA ALA A 11 -5.32 -6.48 60.85
C ALA A 11 -4.80 -5.38 59.92
N LEU A 12 -3.49 -5.32 59.76
CA LEU A 12 -2.81 -4.49 58.77
C LEU A 12 -3.11 -5.02 57.36
N PHE A 13 -3.73 -4.18 56.52
CA PHE A 13 -3.73 -4.35 55.07
C PHE A 13 -2.76 -3.32 54.48
N PHE A 14 -1.63 -3.78 53.94
CA PHE A 14 -0.76 -2.98 53.09
C PHE A 14 -1.42 -2.84 51.72
N GLY A 15 -2.01 -1.69 51.44
CA GLY A 15 -2.40 -1.30 50.10
C GLY A 15 -1.18 -0.79 49.34
N ALA A 16 -0.71 -1.56 48.35
CA ALA A 16 0.26 -1.08 47.39
C ALA A 16 -0.40 -0.04 46.47
N LEU A 17 0.05 1.20 46.55
CA LEU A 17 -0.26 2.25 45.59
C LEU A 17 0.47 1.91 44.29
N ALA A 18 -0.27 1.47 43.28
CA ALA A 18 0.22 1.38 41.91
C ALA A 18 0.41 2.80 41.38
N SER A 19 1.67 3.21 41.22
CA SER A 19 2.05 4.43 40.54
C SER A 19 1.73 4.27 39.05
N CYS A 20 0.86 5.11 38.51
CA CYS A 20 0.73 5.31 37.07
C CYS A 20 2.05 5.91 36.57
N GLN A 21 2.89 5.08 35.96
CA GLN A 21 4.07 5.53 35.22
C GLN A 21 3.60 5.80 33.79
N GLU A 22 3.68 7.07 33.35
CA GLU A 22 3.47 7.41 31.94
C GLU A 22 4.48 6.62 31.08
N PRO A 23 4.06 6.06 29.93
CA PRO A 23 4.98 5.37 29.05
C PRO A 23 6.00 6.36 28.50
N GLU A 24 7.28 6.08 28.71
CA GLU A 24 8.36 6.85 28.09
C GLU A 24 8.25 6.78 26.56
N PRO A 25 8.55 7.87 25.83
CA PRO A 25 8.60 7.86 24.38
C PRO A 25 9.69 6.89 23.91
N LEU A 26 9.28 5.90 23.12
CA LEU A 26 10.18 5.00 22.40
C LEU A 26 11.15 5.82 21.55
N LYS A 27 12.44 5.77 21.90
CA LYS A 27 13.52 6.18 21.01
C LYS A 27 13.64 5.13 19.91
N GLN A 28 13.11 5.45 18.73
CA GLN A 28 13.00 4.52 17.62
C GLN A 28 14.22 4.66 16.69
N THR A 29 15.12 3.70 16.78
CA THR A 29 16.00 3.28 15.68
C THR A 29 15.56 1.86 15.38
N ASP A 30 14.60 1.69 14.47
CA ASP A 30 14.06 0.39 14.11
C ASP A 30 14.97 -0.27 13.08
N GLN A 31 15.92 -1.08 13.55
CA GLN A 31 16.59 -2.07 12.72
C GLN A 31 15.78 -3.37 12.78
N GLN A 32 15.04 -3.70 11.72
CA GLN A 32 14.62 -5.09 11.53
C GLN A 32 15.84 -5.90 11.06
N ILE A 33 16.38 -6.72 11.96
CA ILE A 33 17.42 -7.69 11.62
C ILE A 33 16.72 -8.95 11.09
N VAL A 34 16.68 -9.09 9.77
CA VAL A 34 16.29 -10.35 9.12
C VAL A 34 17.41 -11.36 9.39
N LYS A 35 17.11 -12.46 10.07
CA LYS A 35 18.11 -13.48 10.41
C LYS A 35 18.48 -14.28 9.17
N GLY A 36 19.57 -13.86 8.54
CA GLY A 36 20.23 -14.58 7.46
C GLY A 36 20.77 -13.69 6.34
N GLU A 37 21.23 -12.47 6.62
CA GLU A 37 22.08 -11.61 5.77
C GLU A 37 22.27 -10.28 6.54
N ASP A 38 23.43 -10.11 7.18
CA ASP A 38 23.69 -9.10 8.21
C ASP A 38 23.76 -7.62 7.73
N GLN A 39 23.06 -7.20 6.67
CA GLN A 39 23.22 -5.85 6.09
C GLN A 39 21.96 -5.12 5.61
N LEU A 40 20.77 -5.73 5.61
CA LEU A 40 19.56 -5.00 5.21
C LEU A 40 19.09 -4.07 6.32
N SER A 41 18.91 -2.78 6.01
CA SER A 41 18.39 -1.78 6.93
C SER A 41 17.48 -0.82 6.17
N ILE A 42 16.26 -0.64 6.64
CA ILE A 42 15.34 0.34 6.05
C ILE A 42 15.70 1.73 6.58
N THR A 43 16.00 2.65 5.67
CA THR A 43 16.25 4.06 5.95
C THR A 43 15.28 4.91 5.13
N ILE A 44 14.57 5.81 5.81
CA ILE A 44 13.72 6.81 5.17
C ILE A 44 14.60 7.99 4.76
N PRO A 45 14.54 8.46 3.51
CA PRO A 45 15.27 9.65 3.11
C PRO A 45 14.94 10.86 3.99
N GLN A 46 15.98 11.54 4.48
CA GLN A 46 15.83 12.69 5.37
C GLN A 46 14.95 13.78 4.77
N ALA A 47 15.00 13.97 3.44
CA ALA A 47 14.18 14.97 2.76
C ALA A 47 12.67 14.76 2.96
N LEU A 48 12.19 13.51 3.06
CA LEU A 48 10.79 13.21 3.37
C LEU A 48 10.44 13.59 4.81
N LEU A 49 11.32 13.25 5.75
CA LEU A 49 11.15 13.58 7.17
C LEU A 49 11.14 15.09 7.39
N ASP A 50 12.04 15.81 6.72
CA ASP A 50 12.12 17.27 6.76
C ASP A 50 10.86 17.91 6.17
N TYR A 51 10.37 17.39 5.05
CA TYR A 51 9.12 17.86 4.44
C TYR A 51 7.93 17.71 5.39
N ARG A 52 7.78 16.54 6.02
CA ARG A 52 6.72 16.27 7.00
C ARG A 52 6.83 17.15 8.23
N ALA A 53 8.05 17.39 8.72
CA ALA A 53 8.27 18.30 9.84
C ALA A 53 7.91 19.76 9.49
N ALA A 54 8.17 20.18 8.25
CA ALA A 54 7.83 21.52 7.75
C ALA A 54 6.33 21.68 7.40
N HIS A 55 5.67 20.60 7.00
CA HIS A 55 4.26 20.55 6.64
C HIS A 55 3.51 19.59 7.58
N PRO A 56 3.45 19.88 8.90
CA PRO A 56 2.68 19.04 9.80
C PRO A 56 1.24 19.00 9.31
N LYS A 57 0.62 17.82 9.29
CA LYS A 57 -0.78 17.63 8.86
C LYS A 57 -1.68 18.57 9.68
N ASN A 58 -1.99 19.73 9.11
CA ASN A 58 -3.02 20.62 9.63
C ASN A 58 -4.35 20.02 9.20
N ALA A 59 -4.84 19.08 10.00
CA ALA A 59 -6.11 18.41 9.79
C ALA A 59 -7.18 19.45 9.43
N ARG A 60 -7.70 19.37 8.19
CA ARG A 60 -8.93 19.99 7.66
C ARG A 60 -8.86 21.32 6.89
N THR A 61 -7.71 21.96 6.64
CA THR A 61 -7.72 23.28 5.94
C THR A 61 -7.23 23.31 4.49
N SER A 62 -6.53 22.29 3.98
CA SER A 62 -5.97 22.31 2.61
C SER A 62 -6.94 21.82 1.52
N GLY A 63 -7.91 20.96 1.85
CA GLY A 63 -8.82 20.35 0.85
C GLY A 63 -8.15 19.37 -0.11
N ILE A 64 -6.88 19.02 0.16
CA ILE A 64 -6.07 18.07 -0.62
C ILE A 64 -6.16 16.68 0.05
N SER A 65 -6.21 15.60 -0.74
CA SER A 65 -6.22 14.22 -0.20
C SER A 65 -4.85 13.82 0.35
N ASP A 66 -4.80 12.81 1.24
CA ASP A 66 -3.52 12.27 1.73
C ASP A 66 -2.62 11.80 0.56
N GLU A 67 -3.22 11.16 -0.45
CA GLU A 67 -2.56 10.67 -1.66
C GLU A 67 -1.87 11.80 -2.43
N GLU A 68 -2.58 12.91 -2.62
CA GLU A 68 -2.06 14.08 -3.34
C GLU A 68 -0.96 14.80 -2.53
N GLU A 69 -1.11 14.89 -1.20
CA GLU A 69 -0.07 15.42 -0.32
C GLU A 69 1.22 14.59 -0.39
N ILE A 70 1.11 13.26 -0.35
CA ILE A 70 2.25 12.34 -0.48
C ILE A 70 2.92 12.50 -1.85
N LYS A 71 2.12 12.58 -2.92
CA LYS A 71 2.64 12.81 -4.28
C LYS A 71 3.42 14.11 -4.37
N ILE A 72 2.88 15.21 -3.85
CA ILE A 72 3.56 16.51 -3.83
C ILE A 72 4.87 16.41 -3.06
N MET A 73 4.83 15.86 -1.84
CA MET A 73 6.02 15.64 -1.02
C MET A 73 7.12 14.90 -1.81
N MET A 74 6.79 13.75 -2.41
CA MET A 74 7.75 12.93 -3.14
C MET A 74 8.34 13.66 -4.36
N ASN A 75 7.52 14.36 -5.12
CA ASN A 75 7.97 15.11 -6.30
C ASN A 75 8.73 16.39 -5.96
N GLU A 76 8.47 17.02 -4.82
CA GLU A 76 9.21 18.21 -4.38
C GLU A 76 10.53 17.87 -3.68
N THR A 77 10.72 16.59 -3.31
CA THR A 77 11.91 16.10 -2.61
C THR A 77 12.70 15.09 -3.44
N LEU A 78 12.29 13.83 -3.46
CA LEU A 78 13.05 12.71 -4.03
C LEU A 78 13.10 12.74 -5.56
N PHE A 79 11.98 13.13 -6.18
CA PHE A 79 11.82 13.07 -7.64
C PHE A 79 11.78 14.46 -8.28
N LYS A 80 12.24 15.47 -7.56
CA LYS A 80 12.33 16.85 -8.06
C LYS A 80 13.25 16.94 -9.28
N GLU A 81 14.33 16.18 -9.23
CA GLU A 81 15.32 16.04 -10.29
C GLU A 81 15.40 14.56 -10.67
N GLY A 82 15.43 14.25 -11.96
CA GLY A 82 15.54 12.87 -12.42
C GLY A 82 14.70 12.59 -13.66
N LYS A 83 14.59 11.30 -14.01
CA LYS A 83 13.81 10.81 -15.16
C LYS A 83 12.44 10.25 -14.79
N LEU A 84 12.16 10.20 -13.49
CA LEU A 84 10.95 9.62 -12.92
C LEU A 84 10.21 10.66 -12.10
N LYS A 85 8.89 10.51 -12.05
CA LYS A 85 7.99 11.34 -11.25
C LYS A 85 6.88 10.45 -10.69
N VAL A 86 6.45 10.70 -9.46
CA VAL A 86 5.26 10.06 -8.89
C VAL A 86 4.03 10.72 -9.50
N GLU A 87 3.21 9.96 -10.22
CA GLU A 87 1.97 10.46 -10.82
C GLU A 87 0.75 10.15 -9.95
N GLU A 88 0.74 8.97 -9.34
CA GLU A 88 -0.37 8.48 -8.51
C GLU A 88 0.19 7.79 -7.27
N VAL A 89 -0.53 7.99 -6.16
CA VAL A 89 -0.38 7.25 -4.91
C VAL A 89 -1.77 6.75 -4.58
N LYS A 90 -1.96 5.43 -4.46
CA LYS A 90 -3.24 4.84 -4.08
C LYS A 90 -3.08 4.14 -2.74
N LEU A 91 -3.89 4.56 -1.77
CA LEU A 91 -3.85 4.02 -0.41
C LEU A 91 -5.06 3.12 -0.18
N TYR A 92 -4.83 1.83 0.09
CA TYR A 92 -5.90 0.95 0.52
C TYR A 92 -6.02 0.96 2.04
N LYS A 93 -7.10 1.56 2.54
CA LYS A 93 -7.26 1.83 3.98
C LYS A 93 -8.21 0.85 4.66
N TYR A 94 -7.85 0.48 5.88
CA TYR A 94 -8.76 -0.21 6.79
C TYR A 94 -9.74 0.77 7.41
N VAL A 95 -11.02 0.40 7.42
CA VAL A 95 -12.08 1.20 8.03
C VAL A 95 -12.78 0.40 9.11
N ASP A 96 -12.58 0.83 10.36
CA ASP A 96 -13.43 0.43 11.46
C ASP A 96 -14.83 1.03 11.32
N ARG A 97 -15.83 0.36 11.87
CA ARG A 97 -17.23 0.81 11.79
C ARG A 97 -17.40 2.20 12.45
N TYR A 98 -17.39 3.27 11.65
CA TYR A 98 -17.66 4.64 12.12
C TYR A 98 -19.10 4.86 12.64
N ASP A 99 -19.28 5.86 13.52
CA ASP A 99 -20.52 6.13 14.26
C ASP A 99 -21.57 7.00 13.53
N SER A 100 -21.32 7.58 12.33
CA SER A 100 -22.39 8.31 11.61
C SER A 100 -22.23 8.51 10.08
N VAL A 101 -23.37 8.36 9.36
CA VAL A 101 -23.81 8.87 8.01
C VAL A 101 -23.57 8.01 6.73
N ASN A 102 -24.47 8.22 5.74
CA ASN A 102 -25.00 7.37 4.65
C ASN A 102 -24.14 7.15 3.37
N THR A 103 -22.95 7.74 3.25
CA THR A 103 -21.95 7.37 2.24
C THR A 103 -20.58 7.70 2.84
N LEU A 104 -19.72 6.69 2.95
CA LEU A 104 -18.41 6.83 3.59
C LEU A 104 -17.34 7.19 2.59
N ASP A 105 -17.45 6.64 1.39
CA ASP A 105 -16.55 6.89 0.28
C ASP A 105 -17.29 6.63 -1.04
N SER A 106 -16.92 7.38 -2.08
CA SER A 106 -17.39 7.16 -3.45
C SER A 106 -16.28 7.56 -4.41
N GLN A 107 -15.73 6.58 -5.09
CA GLN A 107 -14.69 6.77 -6.09
C GLN A 107 -15.10 6.03 -7.35
N PHE A 108 -15.01 6.70 -8.49
CA PHE A 108 -15.46 6.17 -9.79
C PHE A 108 -14.37 6.36 -10.83
N GLU A 109 -13.15 6.00 -10.43
CA GLU A 109 -11.99 6.03 -11.30
C GLU A 109 -11.84 4.64 -11.92
N SER A 110 -12.17 4.53 -13.21
CA SER A 110 -12.01 3.26 -13.93
C SER A 110 -10.53 2.87 -14.02
N THR A 111 -9.73 3.81 -14.51
CA THR A 111 -8.30 3.65 -14.71
C THR A 111 -7.56 4.89 -14.21
N ILE A 112 -6.33 4.69 -13.74
CA ILE A 112 -5.48 5.80 -13.26
C ILE A 112 -5.05 6.73 -14.41
N SER A 113 -4.51 7.90 -14.06
CA SER A 113 -4.11 8.94 -15.02
C SER A 113 -2.92 8.57 -15.92
N SER A 114 -2.10 7.60 -15.51
CA SER A 114 -0.99 7.06 -16.30
C SER A 114 -1.34 5.74 -16.99
N ARG A 115 -0.57 5.37 -18.03
CA ARG A 115 -0.73 4.10 -18.76
C ARG A 115 0.60 3.54 -19.21
N TRP A 116 0.70 2.22 -19.22
CA TRP A 116 1.78 1.51 -19.89
C TRP A 116 1.73 1.74 -21.40
N VAL A 117 2.89 1.84 -22.02
CA VAL A 117 3.03 2.07 -23.47
C VAL A 117 3.65 0.81 -24.10
N PRO A 118 2.93 0.12 -25.01
CA PRO A 118 3.47 -1.03 -25.73
C PRO A 118 4.74 -0.67 -26.49
N GLY A 119 5.73 -1.56 -26.49
CA GLY A 119 7.00 -1.34 -27.20
C GLY A 119 7.87 -0.21 -26.65
N ASP A 120 7.59 0.32 -25.46
CA ASP A 120 8.38 1.42 -24.89
C ASP A 120 9.74 0.93 -24.39
N THR A 121 10.77 1.14 -25.23
CA THR A 121 12.17 0.76 -24.95
C THR A 121 12.75 1.33 -23.64
N ARG A 122 12.13 2.36 -23.04
CA ARG A 122 12.55 2.89 -21.74
C ARG A 122 12.23 1.95 -20.58
N ARG A 123 11.28 1.02 -20.79
CA ARG A 123 10.86 -0.01 -19.81
C ARG A 123 11.63 -1.31 -19.93
N ASN A 124 12.64 -1.40 -20.80
CA ASN A 124 13.48 -2.59 -20.91
C ASN A 124 14.44 -2.71 -19.71
N TRP A 125 13.88 -2.77 -18.51
CA TRP A 125 14.60 -2.72 -17.24
C TRP A 125 15.46 -3.97 -17.04
N ASN A 126 14.91 -5.12 -17.45
CA ASN A 126 15.54 -6.43 -17.34
C ASN A 126 16.44 -6.78 -18.55
N GLY A 127 16.31 -6.06 -19.66
CA GLY A 127 17.12 -6.24 -20.85
C GLY A 127 16.73 -7.44 -21.72
N ASP A 128 15.57 -8.08 -21.50
CA ASP A 128 15.16 -9.25 -22.28
C ASP A 128 14.65 -8.90 -23.70
N GLY A 129 14.24 -7.64 -23.89
CA GLY A 129 13.75 -7.12 -25.16
C GLY A 129 12.30 -7.49 -25.50
N ASP A 130 11.58 -8.16 -24.60
CA ASP A 130 10.12 -8.15 -24.64
C ASP A 130 9.64 -6.84 -24.00
N LEU A 131 8.72 -6.16 -24.69
CA LEU A 131 8.21 -4.85 -24.26
C LEU A 131 6.69 -4.81 -24.29
N ASP A 132 6.08 -5.94 -24.67
CA ASP A 132 4.66 -6.17 -24.77
C ASP A 132 4.15 -7.04 -23.60
N ASP A 133 4.99 -7.29 -22.60
CA ASP A 133 4.66 -7.89 -21.32
C ASP A 133 4.77 -6.85 -20.18
N ILE A 134 4.43 -7.32 -18.98
CA ILE A 134 4.62 -6.62 -17.73
C ILE A 134 5.39 -7.51 -16.79
N ASP A 135 6.64 -7.13 -16.52
CA ASP A 135 7.47 -7.83 -15.55
C ASP A 135 7.15 -7.40 -14.14
N TRP A 136 7.05 -8.36 -13.22
CA TRP A 136 6.99 -8.07 -11.79
C TRP A 136 8.04 -8.86 -11.02
N SER A 137 8.50 -8.28 -9.92
CA SER A 137 9.36 -8.99 -8.95
C SER A 137 8.91 -8.67 -7.53
N SER A 138 9.18 -9.58 -6.61
CA SER A 138 9.03 -9.34 -5.18
C SER A 138 10.36 -9.41 -4.45
N PHE A 139 10.58 -8.44 -3.56
CA PHE A 139 11.77 -8.43 -2.72
C PHE A 139 11.67 -9.51 -1.64
N THR A 140 12.28 -10.67 -1.90
CA THR A 140 12.21 -11.86 -1.05
C THR A 140 12.50 -11.60 0.44
N PRO A 141 13.44 -10.73 0.85
CA PRO A 141 13.68 -10.48 2.27
C PRO A 141 12.47 -9.90 3.03
N PHE A 142 11.55 -9.21 2.34
CA PHE A 142 10.34 -8.61 2.92
C PHE A 142 9.05 -9.26 2.39
N SER A 143 9.13 -10.42 1.73
CA SER A 143 7.98 -11.13 1.18
C SER A 143 7.21 -11.99 2.21
N SER A 144 7.50 -11.83 3.50
CA SER A 144 6.83 -12.57 4.58
C SER A 144 5.96 -11.67 5.46
N ALA A 145 4.64 -11.85 5.41
CA ALA A 145 3.72 -11.15 6.30
C ALA A 145 3.89 -11.63 7.74
N ASN A 146 4.01 -10.68 8.67
CA ASN A 146 4.28 -10.87 10.09
C ASN A 146 5.42 -11.88 10.37
N GLY A 147 6.40 -11.96 9.48
CA GLY A 147 7.53 -12.90 9.56
C GLY A 147 7.16 -14.40 9.54
N THR A 148 5.91 -14.75 9.21
CA THR A 148 5.44 -16.15 9.28
C THR A 148 4.69 -16.64 8.06
N ILE A 149 4.11 -15.74 7.26
CA ILE A 149 3.34 -16.10 6.09
C ILE A 149 4.13 -15.72 4.85
N ASP A 150 4.69 -16.72 4.18
CA ASP A 150 5.26 -16.57 2.85
C ASP A 150 4.17 -16.10 1.86
N ALA A 151 4.40 -14.90 1.31
CA ALA A 151 3.48 -14.21 0.42
C ALA A 151 3.87 -14.28 -1.05
N GLU A 152 5.07 -14.74 -1.44
CA GLU A 152 5.45 -14.84 -2.86
C GLU A 152 4.48 -15.73 -3.65
N PRO A 153 4.06 -16.92 -3.15
CA PRO A 153 3.05 -17.71 -3.85
C PRO A 153 1.68 -17.03 -3.92
N ILE A 154 1.39 -16.10 -3.00
CA ILE A 154 0.15 -15.31 -3.03
C ILE A 154 0.26 -14.22 -4.10
N TYR A 155 1.41 -13.56 -4.21
CA TYR A 155 1.66 -12.56 -5.25
C TYR A 155 1.48 -13.17 -6.63
N ALA A 156 2.17 -14.29 -6.92
CA ALA A 156 2.02 -15.01 -8.18
C ALA A 156 0.55 -15.37 -8.48
N ALA A 157 -0.18 -15.90 -7.49
CA ALA A 157 -1.58 -16.25 -7.66
C ALA A 157 -2.51 -15.02 -7.90
N MET A 158 -2.20 -13.85 -7.33
CA MET A 158 -3.01 -12.65 -7.52
C MET A 158 -2.72 -11.96 -8.86
N PHE A 159 -1.48 -12.01 -9.37
CA PHE A 159 -1.18 -11.60 -10.75
C PHE A 159 -1.81 -12.56 -11.76
N ASP A 160 -1.70 -13.87 -11.56
CA ASP A 160 -2.38 -14.89 -12.37
C ASP A 160 -3.89 -14.63 -12.45
N LYS A 161 -4.51 -14.23 -11.34
CA LYS A 161 -5.92 -13.84 -11.32
C LYS A 161 -6.21 -12.61 -12.20
N TRP A 162 -5.37 -11.58 -12.19
CA TRP A 162 -5.56 -10.44 -13.09
C TRP A 162 -5.36 -10.81 -14.56
N GLU A 163 -4.35 -11.61 -14.85
CA GLU A 163 -4.03 -12.08 -16.20
C GLU A 163 -5.14 -12.98 -16.77
N ASN A 164 -5.69 -13.89 -15.96
CA ASN A 164 -6.51 -15.01 -16.45
C ASN A 164 -8.00 -14.94 -16.10
N ASP A 165 -8.41 -14.26 -15.02
CA ASP A 165 -9.84 -14.16 -14.64
C ASP A 165 -10.53 -12.90 -15.19
N GLY A 166 -9.76 -11.99 -15.79
CA GLY A 166 -10.24 -10.78 -16.46
C GLY A 166 -11.04 -11.06 -17.73
N TYR A 167 -11.70 -10.03 -18.29
CA TYR A 167 -12.37 -10.14 -19.59
C TYR A 167 -11.41 -9.99 -20.78
N CYS A 168 -10.26 -9.35 -20.57
CA CYS A 168 -9.30 -9.04 -21.62
C CYS A 168 -7.93 -9.58 -21.23
N THR A 169 -7.65 -10.83 -21.56
CA THR A 169 -6.38 -11.52 -21.27
C THR A 169 -5.37 -11.25 -22.40
N THR A 170 -5.06 -9.98 -22.62
CA THR A 170 -4.27 -9.50 -23.78
C THR A 170 -2.82 -9.17 -23.45
N VAL A 171 -2.50 -8.97 -22.17
CA VAL A 171 -1.16 -8.67 -21.67
C VAL A 171 -0.63 -9.89 -20.91
N ALA A 172 0.63 -10.25 -21.13
CA ALA A 172 1.33 -11.24 -20.32
C ALA A 172 1.87 -10.56 -19.06
N ILE A 173 1.76 -11.22 -17.91
CA ILE A 173 2.28 -10.72 -16.64
C ILE A 173 3.30 -11.72 -16.08
N ASP A 174 4.57 -11.42 -16.28
CA ASP A 174 5.65 -12.37 -16.05
C ASP A 174 6.38 -12.11 -14.73
N GLU A 175 6.58 -13.18 -13.97
CA GLU A 175 7.37 -13.13 -12.73
C GLU A 175 8.86 -13.20 -13.06
N MET A 176 9.59 -12.21 -12.56
CA MET A 176 11.03 -12.18 -12.54
C MET A 176 11.55 -12.49 -11.13
N PRO A 177 12.33 -13.58 -10.95
CA PRO A 177 12.95 -13.89 -9.68
C PRO A 177 13.87 -12.77 -9.21
N TYR A 178 13.60 -12.22 -8.02
CA TYR A 178 14.48 -11.21 -7.44
C TYR A 178 15.80 -11.82 -6.96
N THR A 179 16.88 -11.08 -7.17
CA THR A 179 18.22 -11.40 -6.67
C THR A 179 18.88 -10.12 -6.15
N LEU A 180 19.73 -10.23 -5.12
CA LEU A 180 20.31 -9.04 -4.45
C LEU A 180 21.20 -8.18 -5.36
N ASP A 181 21.73 -8.73 -6.45
CA ASP A 181 22.48 -7.99 -7.46
C ASP A 181 21.61 -7.06 -8.31
N MET A 182 20.28 -7.23 -8.27
CA MET A 182 19.32 -6.23 -8.73
C MET A 182 19.29 -5.00 -7.81
N GLY A 183 19.92 -5.03 -6.64
CA GLY A 183 20.01 -3.85 -5.78
C GLY A 183 18.68 -3.46 -5.14
N ASN A 184 18.52 -2.17 -4.82
CA ASN A 184 17.41 -1.68 -4.03
C ASN A 184 16.06 -1.82 -4.78
N PRO A 185 15.09 -2.59 -4.25
CA PRO A 185 13.77 -2.76 -4.87
C PRO A 185 12.92 -1.48 -4.83
N SER A 186 13.27 -0.50 -3.99
CA SER A 186 12.52 0.73 -3.80
C SER A 186 13.24 1.95 -4.38
N GLN A 187 12.47 2.85 -4.98
CA GLN A 187 12.94 4.19 -5.36
C GLN A 187 12.66 5.23 -4.27
N ILE A 188 11.92 4.88 -3.22
CA ILE A 188 11.49 5.80 -2.15
C ILE A 188 12.26 5.56 -0.86
N ILE A 189 12.50 4.31 -0.47
CA ILE A 189 13.27 3.97 0.76
C ILE A 189 14.59 3.29 0.39
N ASP A 190 15.58 3.42 1.27
CA ASP A 190 16.85 2.71 1.15
C ASP A 190 16.83 1.47 2.03
N VAL A 191 17.08 0.28 1.46
CA VAL A 191 17.15 -0.99 2.20
C VAL A 191 18.59 -1.43 2.51
N GLY A 192 19.59 -0.58 2.22
CA GLY A 192 21.01 -0.89 2.37
C GLY A 192 21.64 -1.53 1.12
N LEU A 193 20.96 -1.44 -0.02
CA LEU A 193 21.42 -1.98 -1.30
C LEU A 193 21.67 -0.84 -2.32
N PRO A 194 22.57 -1.02 -3.30
CA PRO A 194 22.78 -0.03 -4.35
C PRO A 194 21.48 0.26 -5.12
N ASN A 195 21.17 1.53 -5.38
CA ASN A 195 20.04 1.90 -6.21
C ASN A 195 20.50 2.09 -7.67
N TYR A 196 20.07 1.20 -8.57
CA TYR A 196 20.33 1.29 -10.01
C TYR A 196 19.11 1.76 -10.82
N GLY A 197 18.00 2.06 -10.15
CA GLY A 197 16.69 2.26 -10.76
C GLY A 197 15.82 1.00 -10.74
N PRO A 198 14.63 1.04 -11.37
CA PRO A 198 13.77 -0.13 -11.50
C PRO A 198 14.41 -1.25 -12.33
N TYR A 199 14.11 -2.50 -11.96
CA TYR A 199 14.52 -3.71 -12.70
C TYR A 199 13.34 -4.46 -13.34
N THR A 200 12.13 -4.18 -12.87
CA THR A 200 10.87 -4.70 -13.37
C THR A 200 9.90 -3.54 -13.54
N ASP A 201 8.82 -3.76 -14.28
CA ASP A 201 7.72 -2.82 -14.33
C ASP A 201 7.02 -2.66 -12.99
N ILE A 202 6.86 -3.76 -12.25
CA ILE A 202 6.24 -3.75 -10.92
C ILE A 202 7.24 -4.29 -9.90
N SER A 203 7.56 -3.49 -8.89
CA SER A 203 8.38 -3.89 -7.75
C SER A 203 7.51 -4.03 -6.51
N VAL A 204 7.35 -5.26 -6.03
CA VAL A 204 6.69 -5.55 -4.75
C VAL A 204 7.76 -5.52 -3.67
N VAL A 205 7.90 -4.38 -3.00
CA VAL A 205 8.86 -4.23 -1.88
C VAL A 205 8.46 -5.14 -0.71
N GLY A 206 7.17 -5.39 -0.53
CA GLY A 206 6.65 -6.34 0.44
C GLY A 206 6.18 -5.69 1.75
N TYR A 207 6.32 -6.41 2.85
CA TYR A 207 5.81 -6.03 4.17
C TYR A 207 6.80 -5.15 4.93
N LEU A 208 6.46 -3.88 5.10
CA LEU A 208 7.29 -2.90 5.81
C LEU A 208 6.73 -2.61 7.20
N PRO A 209 7.59 -2.23 8.17
CA PRO A 209 7.14 -1.83 9.51
C PRO A 209 6.12 -0.68 9.48
N ALA A 210 5.17 -0.70 10.41
CA ALA A 210 4.17 0.36 10.57
C ALA A 210 4.78 1.76 10.74
N SER A 211 5.96 1.84 11.37
CA SER A 211 6.69 3.10 11.55
C SER A 211 7.10 3.75 10.22
N ILE A 212 7.35 2.95 9.18
CA ILE A 212 7.62 3.46 7.82
C ILE A 212 6.35 4.06 7.21
N PHE A 213 5.22 3.36 7.35
CA PHE A 213 3.92 3.86 6.89
C PHE A 213 3.54 5.17 7.57
N GLU A 214 3.71 5.27 8.89
CA GLU A 214 3.41 6.51 9.61
C GLU A 214 4.37 7.64 9.22
N SER A 215 5.66 7.35 9.08
CA SER A 215 6.66 8.37 8.74
C SER A 215 6.52 8.89 7.30
N VAL A 216 6.21 8.01 6.34
CA VAL A 216 6.12 8.38 4.91
C VAL A 216 4.70 8.81 4.53
N LEU A 217 3.68 8.05 4.93
CA LEU A 217 2.29 8.28 4.50
C LEU A 217 1.48 9.09 5.53
N GLY A 218 1.91 9.13 6.79
CA GLY A 218 1.19 9.80 7.88
C GLY A 218 -0.17 9.15 8.17
N SER A 219 -0.25 7.82 8.00
CA SER A 219 -1.46 7.04 8.17
C SER A 219 -1.11 5.62 8.61
N GLU A 220 -1.28 5.36 9.91
CA GLU A 220 -1.22 3.99 10.47
C GLU A 220 -2.31 3.08 9.91
N ASN A 221 -3.44 3.64 9.43
CA ASN A 221 -4.60 2.85 9.01
C ASN A 221 -4.55 2.35 7.55
N THR A 222 -3.40 2.47 6.89
CA THR A 222 -3.17 2.01 5.51
C THR A 222 -2.70 0.56 5.52
N LEU A 223 -3.38 -0.32 4.79
CA LEU A 223 -3.07 -1.74 4.63
C LEU A 223 -2.00 -1.97 3.57
N GLY A 224 -2.14 -1.27 2.44
CA GLY A 224 -1.25 -1.32 1.30
C GLY A 224 -1.20 0.03 0.60
N VAL A 225 -0.14 0.24 -0.16
CA VAL A 225 0.00 1.40 -1.04
C VAL A 225 0.66 1.00 -2.34
N THR A 226 0.13 1.55 -3.43
CA THR A 226 0.75 1.47 -4.75
C THR A 226 1.15 2.86 -5.22
N PHE A 227 2.42 3.01 -5.54
CA PHE A 227 2.97 4.18 -6.21
C PHE A 227 3.05 3.91 -7.70
N SER A 228 2.56 4.83 -8.52
CA SER A 228 2.76 4.77 -9.97
C SER A 228 3.66 5.90 -10.41
N PHE A 229 4.74 5.53 -11.09
CA PHE A 229 5.73 6.46 -11.59
C PHE A 229 5.58 6.64 -13.10
N VAL A 230 5.88 7.83 -13.58
CA VAL A 230 5.89 8.17 -15.00
C VAL A 230 7.25 8.69 -15.42
N PHE A 231 7.57 8.56 -16.70
CA PHE A 231 8.75 9.21 -17.26
C PHE A 231 8.55 10.72 -17.29
N GLN A 232 9.61 11.48 -16.99
CA GLN A 232 9.63 12.92 -17.18
C GLN A 232 10.76 13.37 -18.12
N ASP A 233 10.53 14.45 -18.83
CA ASP A 233 11.51 15.09 -19.71
C ASP A 233 12.54 15.92 -18.92
N GLU A 234 13.49 16.53 -19.63
CA GLU A 234 14.54 17.38 -19.04
C GLU A 234 14.00 18.61 -18.30
N ASN A 235 12.74 18.99 -18.55
CA ASN A 235 12.07 20.11 -17.89
C ASN A 235 11.25 19.66 -16.67
N GLY A 236 11.28 18.38 -16.29
CA GLY A 236 10.47 17.81 -15.22
C GLY A 236 8.99 17.64 -15.59
N THR A 237 8.66 17.68 -16.89
CA THR A 237 7.30 17.49 -17.37
C THR A 237 7.07 16.01 -17.67
N ALA A 238 5.96 15.44 -17.18
CA ALA A 238 5.60 14.07 -17.45
C ALA A 238 5.46 13.84 -18.96
N THR A 239 6.06 12.77 -19.47
CA THR A 239 5.98 12.40 -20.88
C THR A 239 4.62 11.78 -21.16
N SER A 240 4.02 12.13 -22.30
CA SER A 240 2.76 11.55 -22.77
C SER A 240 2.87 11.30 -24.27
N THR A 241 3.13 10.05 -24.64
CA THR A 241 3.20 9.59 -26.04
C THR A 241 1.89 8.97 -26.51
N THR A 242 1.01 8.60 -25.57
CA THR A 242 -0.27 7.96 -25.84
C THR A 242 -1.44 8.86 -25.44
N ARG A 243 -2.62 8.58 -26.00
CA ARG A 243 -3.86 9.40 -26.02
C ARG A 243 -4.25 10.08 -24.68
N GLY A 244 -3.57 11.16 -24.31
CA GLY A 244 -3.91 12.00 -23.16
C GLY A 244 -3.60 11.39 -21.79
N LYS A 245 -2.86 10.27 -21.72
CA LYS A 245 -2.35 9.70 -20.47
C LYS A 245 -0.84 9.82 -20.41
N THR A 246 -0.29 9.94 -19.21
CA THR A 246 1.15 9.98 -18.98
C THR A 246 1.76 8.59 -19.10
N ASP A 247 2.97 8.52 -19.64
CA ASP A 247 3.66 7.26 -19.91
C ASP A 247 4.19 6.68 -18.60
N LYS A 248 3.57 5.59 -18.15
CA LYS A 248 3.95 4.88 -16.94
C LYS A 248 5.32 4.23 -17.11
N ALA A 249 6.18 4.44 -16.12
CA ALA A 249 7.55 3.96 -16.11
C ALA A 249 7.71 2.68 -15.28
N PHE A 250 7.23 2.69 -14.04
CA PHE A 250 7.20 1.53 -13.16
C PHE A 250 6.17 1.75 -12.03
N SER A 251 5.87 0.70 -11.26
CA SER A 251 5.06 0.73 -10.05
C SER A 251 5.80 0.12 -8.87
N GLU A 252 5.55 0.67 -7.67
CA GLU A 252 6.11 0.18 -6.42
C GLU A 252 5.00 -0.10 -5.42
N ILE A 253 5.05 -1.25 -4.73
CA ILE A 253 3.97 -1.71 -3.85
C ILE A 253 4.49 -2.08 -2.47
N TRP A 254 3.86 -1.52 -1.44
CA TRP A 254 4.17 -1.80 -0.03
C TRP A 254 2.95 -2.33 0.71
N PHE A 255 3.18 -3.20 1.69
CA PHE A 255 2.16 -3.69 2.64
C PHE A 255 2.57 -3.35 4.07
N ASN A 256 1.60 -3.01 4.92
CA ASN A 256 1.86 -2.59 6.30
C ASN A 256 1.92 -3.79 7.25
N ASP A 257 3.11 -4.12 7.75
CA ASP A 257 3.32 -5.24 8.66
C ASP A 257 2.85 -4.98 10.11
N GLY A 258 2.34 -3.78 10.39
CA GLY A 258 1.66 -3.47 11.67
C GLY A 258 0.32 -4.19 11.84
N TYR A 259 -0.25 -4.71 10.76
CA TYR A 259 -1.50 -5.45 10.79
C TYR A 259 -1.27 -6.93 11.03
N ARG A 260 -2.28 -7.58 11.65
CA ARG A 260 -2.31 -9.03 11.73
C ARG A 260 -2.84 -9.60 10.41
N TRP A 261 -1.99 -10.32 9.70
CA TRP A 261 -2.30 -10.91 8.40
C TRP A 261 -2.75 -12.37 8.51
N SER A 262 -3.49 -12.83 7.51
CA SER A 262 -3.97 -14.21 7.41
C SER A 262 -4.27 -14.59 5.95
N LYS A 263 -4.19 -15.89 5.64
CA LYS A 263 -4.77 -16.44 4.41
C LYS A 263 -6.25 -16.73 4.64
N GLY A 264 -7.15 -16.09 3.91
CA GLY A 264 -8.59 -16.29 3.99
C GLY A 264 -9.36 -15.31 4.87
N GLY A 265 -8.69 -14.44 5.63
CA GLY A 265 -9.31 -13.50 6.57
C GLY A 265 -9.89 -14.18 7.81
N THR A 266 -9.83 -13.52 8.97
CA THR A 266 -10.60 -13.90 10.17
C THR A 266 -11.12 -12.64 10.86
N SER A 267 -11.98 -12.78 11.88
CA SER A 267 -12.53 -11.61 12.58
C SER A 267 -11.48 -10.67 13.18
N ASN A 268 -10.25 -11.15 13.37
CA ASN A 268 -9.17 -10.40 14.00
C ASN A 268 -7.93 -10.31 13.09
N SER A 269 -8.06 -10.57 11.79
CA SER A 269 -6.94 -10.52 10.85
C SER A 269 -7.39 -10.11 9.44
N ILE A 270 -6.52 -9.35 8.77
CA ILE A 270 -6.71 -8.92 7.39
C ILE A 270 -6.39 -10.09 6.45
N ASP A 271 -7.19 -10.23 5.40
CA ASP A 271 -6.94 -11.21 4.35
C ASP A 271 -5.87 -10.70 3.38
N ILE A 272 -4.75 -11.42 3.29
CA ILE A 272 -3.63 -11.02 2.42
C ILE A 272 -4.06 -10.99 0.95
N GLU A 273 -4.77 -12.03 0.48
CA GLU A 273 -5.18 -12.16 -0.92
C GLU A 273 -6.00 -10.94 -1.37
N SER A 274 -6.92 -10.47 -0.52
CA SER A 274 -7.74 -9.29 -0.79
C SER A 274 -6.93 -8.02 -0.99
N VAL A 275 -5.97 -7.75 -0.09
CA VAL A 275 -5.16 -6.53 -0.15
C VAL A 275 -4.16 -6.60 -1.31
N VAL A 276 -3.49 -7.73 -1.49
CA VAL A 276 -2.55 -7.94 -2.60
C VAL A 276 -3.26 -7.79 -3.94
N LEU A 277 -4.42 -8.43 -4.13
CA LEU A 277 -5.16 -8.35 -5.38
C LEU A 277 -5.58 -6.89 -5.70
N HIS A 278 -5.96 -6.13 -4.67
CA HIS A 278 -6.30 -4.72 -4.79
C HIS A 278 -5.12 -3.87 -5.25
N GLU A 279 -3.98 -3.93 -4.55
CA GLU A 279 -2.79 -3.16 -4.91
C GLU A 279 -2.27 -3.51 -6.30
N PHE A 280 -2.35 -4.80 -6.67
CA PHE A 280 -1.92 -5.24 -8.00
C PHE A 280 -2.82 -4.66 -9.09
N GLY A 281 -4.11 -4.44 -8.81
CA GLY A 281 -4.99 -3.71 -9.71
C GLY A 281 -4.49 -2.29 -10.00
N HIS A 282 -4.02 -1.56 -8.98
CA HIS A 282 -3.42 -0.23 -9.17
C HIS A 282 -2.13 -0.28 -9.99
N ALA A 283 -1.27 -1.27 -9.73
CA ALA A 283 -0.05 -1.47 -10.52
C ALA A 283 -0.38 -1.77 -12.00
N LEU A 284 -1.53 -2.42 -12.25
CA LEU A 284 -2.09 -2.71 -13.57
C LEU A 284 -3.03 -1.62 -14.10
N ASN A 285 -2.93 -0.38 -13.59
CA ASN A 285 -3.62 0.84 -14.05
C ASN A 285 -5.10 0.98 -13.70
N LEU A 286 -5.63 0.23 -12.74
CA LEU A 286 -7.00 0.40 -12.29
C LEU A 286 -7.08 1.47 -11.20
N GLY A 287 -8.12 2.30 -11.27
CA GLY A 287 -8.46 3.22 -10.19
C GLY A 287 -9.37 2.57 -9.14
N HIS A 288 -9.66 3.32 -8.08
CA HIS A 288 -10.68 2.91 -7.14
C HIS A 288 -12.08 3.07 -7.76
N PHE A 289 -12.91 2.03 -7.64
CA PHE A 289 -14.25 2.01 -8.23
C PHE A 289 -15.30 1.43 -7.28
N GLY A 290 -16.30 2.26 -6.95
CA GLY A 290 -17.49 1.92 -6.20
C GLY A 290 -17.78 2.88 -5.06
N ILE A 291 -18.83 2.55 -4.33
CA ILE A 291 -19.31 3.32 -3.18
C ILE A 291 -19.28 2.41 -1.95
N LEU A 292 -18.78 2.93 -0.83
CA LEU A 292 -19.01 2.33 0.47
C LEU A 292 -20.14 3.08 1.19
N GLN A 293 -21.20 2.36 1.53
CA GLN A 293 -22.37 2.91 2.23
C GLN A 293 -22.54 2.27 3.59
N ALA A 294 -23.10 3.04 4.52
CA ALA A 294 -23.62 2.52 5.77
C ALA A 294 -25.13 2.29 5.62
N LYS A 295 -25.56 1.03 5.77
CA LYS A 295 -26.97 0.63 5.84
C LYS A 295 -27.33 0.40 7.30
N TYR A 296 -28.53 0.82 7.69
CA TYR A 296 -29.09 0.51 9.01
C TYR A 296 -30.23 -0.48 8.86
N GLU A 297 -30.10 -1.66 9.47
CA GLU A 297 -31.12 -2.71 9.47
C GLU A 297 -31.36 -3.18 10.90
N ASN A 298 -32.61 -3.08 11.38
CA ASN A 298 -32.99 -3.43 12.76
C ASN A 298 -32.15 -2.73 13.86
N GLY A 299 -31.70 -1.50 13.61
CA GLY A 299 -30.83 -0.75 14.53
C GLY A 299 -29.37 -1.19 14.51
N VAL A 300 -29.00 -2.15 13.68
CA VAL A 300 -27.62 -2.58 13.43
C VAL A 300 -27.11 -1.88 12.18
N ARG A 301 -25.92 -1.27 12.28
CA ARG A 301 -25.21 -0.67 11.15
C ARG A 301 -24.39 -1.74 10.43
N GLU A 302 -24.64 -1.88 9.14
CA GLU A 302 -23.92 -2.73 8.20
C GLU A 302 -23.22 -1.86 7.16
N LEU A 303 -21.99 -2.24 6.80
CA LEU A 303 -21.24 -1.60 5.73
C LEU A 303 -21.44 -2.40 4.46
N VAL A 304 -21.80 -1.74 3.36
CA VAL A 304 -22.14 -2.39 2.10
C VAL A 304 -21.49 -1.65 0.95
N TYR A 305 -20.92 -2.39 0.02
CA TYR A 305 -20.38 -1.83 -1.21
C TYR A 305 -21.37 -1.90 -2.37
N GLN A 306 -21.28 -0.91 -3.24
CA GLN A 306 -22.02 -0.87 -4.49
C GLN A 306 -21.12 -0.32 -5.60
N PRO A 307 -20.68 -1.15 -6.56
CA PRO A 307 -20.73 -2.62 -6.59
C PRO A 307 -19.73 -3.23 -5.59
N VAL A 308 -19.90 -4.51 -5.26
CA VAL A 308 -18.89 -5.29 -4.52
C VAL A 308 -17.79 -5.71 -5.49
N ASN A 309 -16.63 -5.08 -5.35
CA ASN A 309 -15.48 -5.29 -6.23
C ASN A 309 -14.19 -5.34 -5.40
N THR A 310 -13.12 -5.87 -5.99
CA THR A 310 -11.79 -5.78 -5.38
C THR A 310 -11.32 -4.34 -5.33
N MET A 311 -11.53 -3.54 -6.38
CA MET A 311 -11.03 -2.15 -6.45
C MET A 311 -11.87 -1.13 -5.68
N ASN A 312 -12.71 -1.52 -4.71
CA ASN A 312 -13.31 -0.52 -3.82
C ASN A 312 -12.23 0.03 -2.86
N ALA A 313 -12.20 1.34 -2.59
CA ALA A 313 -11.08 2.02 -1.91
C ALA A 313 -10.81 1.67 -0.43
N LEU A 314 -11.73 0.96 0.21
CA LEU A 314 -11.66 0.68 1.65
C LEU A 314 -11.79 -0.82 1.88
N TYR A 315 -11.15 -1.33 2.94
CA TYR A 315 -11.33 -2.70 3.43
C TYR A 315 -12.16 -2.70 4.71
N ILE A 316 -13.25 -3.46 4.74
CA ILE A 316 -14.17 -3.56 5.89
C ILE A 316 -14.13 -4.93 6.60
N GLY A 317 -13.11 -5.76 6.34
CA GLY A 317 -12.97 -7.08 6.96
C GLY A 317 -13.54 -8.25 6.15
N GLU A 318 -14.00 -8.01 4.93
CA GLU A 318 -14.53 -9.04 4.04
C GLU A 318 -13.47 -9.55 3.06
N LYS A 319 -13.37 -10.87 2.92
CA LYS A 319 -12.52 -11.49 1.91
C LYS A 319 -12.98 -11.13 0.49
N ARG A 320 -12.03 -10.68 -0.34
CA ARG A 320 -12.17 -10.18 -1.71
C ARG A 320 -11.04 -10.70 -2.61
N SER A 321 -10.87 -12.02 -2.65
CA SER A 321 -9.92 -12.67 -3.56
C SER A 321 -10.56 -12.93 -4.94
N PHE A 322 -11.34 -11.99 -5.50
CA PHE A 322 -12.08 -12.19 -6.75
C PHE A 322 -12.21 -10.89 -7.56
N LEU A 323 -12.27 -10.97 -8.88
CA LEU A 323 -12.53 -9.82 -9.73
C LEU A 323 -14.05 -9.65 -9.93
N GLY A 324 -14.59 -8.54 -9.45
CA GLY A 324 -15.97 -8.14 -9.72
C GLY A 324 -16.16 -7.74 -11.18
N GLU A 325 -17.42 -7.61 -11.61
CA GLU A 325 -17.76 -7.27 -13.00
C GLU A 325 -17.12 -5.95 -13.46
N ASN A 326 -17.08 -4.95 -12.58
CA ASN A 326 -16.44 -3.68 -12.89
C ASN A 326 -14.92 -3.77 -12.87
N ASP A 327 -14.31 -4.61 -12.01
CA ASP A 327 -12.87 -4.84 -12.03
C ASP A 327 -12.45 -5.37 -13.41
N LYS A 328 -13.17 -6.37 -13.93
CA LYS A 328 -12.92 -6.96 -15.25
C LYS A 328 -13.16 -5.97 -16.39
N GLY A 329 -14.22 -5.16 -16.30
CA GLY A 329 -14.52 -4.12 -17.28
C GLY A 329 -13.45 -3.03 -17.32
N ASN A 330 -13.02 -2.55 -16.15
CA ASN A 330 -11.97 -1.54 -16.03
C ASN A 330 -10.61 -2.10 -16.47
N TYR A 331 -10.33 -3.38 -16.19
CA TYR A 331 -9.15 -4.07 -16.71
C TYR A 331 -9.15 -4.11 -18.25
N CYS A 332 -10.30 -4.37 -18.88
CA CYS A 332 -10.45 -4.25 -20.33
C CYS A 332 -10.25 -2.82 -20.86
N GLU A 333 -10.65 -1.79 -20.12
CA GLU A 333 -10.37 -0.41 -20.52
C GLU A 333 -8.86 -0.14 -20.55
N ALA A 334 -8.12 -0.65 -19.56
CA ALA A 334 -6.66 -0.51 -19.50
C ALA A 334 -5.95 -1.33 -20.58
N TRP A 335 -6.36 -2.59 -20.79
CA TRP A 335 -5.57 -3.60 -21.49
C TRP A 335 -6.21 -4.17 -22.76
N GLY A 336 -7.51 -3.98 -22.99
CA GLY A 336 -8.23 -4.65 -24.07
C GLY A 336 -7.75 -4.33 -25.49
N SER A 337 -6.96 -3.27 -25.67
CA SER A 337 -6.31 -2.96 -26.93
C SER A 337 -4.88 -3.50 -27.04
N TRP A 338 -4.24 -3.84 -25.92
CA TRP A 338 -2.83 -4.24 -25.83
C TRP A 338 -2.47 -5.41 -26.78
N PRO A 339 -1.30 -5.39 -27.43
CA PRO A 339 -0.27 -4.33 -27.45
C PRO A 339 -0.57 -3.20 -28.46
N TRP A 340 -1.78 -3.13 -29.00
CA TRP A 340 -2.16 -2.16 -30.03
C TRP A 340 -2.84 -0.92 -29.40
N ASN A 341 -2.40 0.29 -29.75
CA ASN A 341 -2.95 1.54 -29.20
C ASN A 341 -4.03 2.21 -30.09
#